data_AF-A0A350H424-F1
#
_entry.id   AF-A0A350H424-F1
#
_cell.length_a   1.000
_cell.length_b   1.000
_cell.length_c   1.000
_cell.angle_alpha   90.00
_cell.angle_beta   90.00
_cell.angle_gamma   90.00
#
_symmetry.space_group_name_H-M   'P 1'
#
loop_
_entity.id
_entity.type
_entity.pdbx_description
1 polymer ?
#
loop_
_entity_poly.entity_id
_entity_poly.type
_entity_poly.pdbx_seq_one_letter_code
_entity_poly.pdbx_strand_id
1 'polypeptide(L)'
;MVRAIVGACWGDEGKGKITDMLSEESDIIIRFQGGANAGHTIINDYGKFALHTLPSGVFYDHTTSIIGNGVALDIPKLFNEIKEIVDRGVPMPKILVSDRAQMVMPYHVLFDEYEEERLAGKSFGSTKSGIAPFYSDKYAKIGFQVSELFDDEATIREKIERVILQKNVLLEHLYKKPLLKVDDIYNTLMEYKKMVEPYVCDVSAFLAQAIKDNKTILLEGQLGSLKDPDHGIYPMVTSS
;
A
#
# COMPACT_ATOMS: atom_id res chain seq x y z
N MET A 1 -22.81 -9.37 3.37
CA MET A 1 -22.09 -10.10 4.46
C MET A 1 -20.65 -9.64 4.47
N VAL A 2 -20.03 -9.39 5.63
CA VAL A 2 -18.61 -8.97 5.71
C VAL A 2 -17.80 -10.02 6.48
N ARG A 3 -16.71 -10.50 5.90
CA ARG A 3 -15.78 -11.48 6.49
C ARG A 3 -14.37 -10.91 6.49
N ALA A 4 -13.55 -11.27 7.47
CA ALA A 4 -12.15 -10.86 7.54
C ALA A 4 -11.25 -12.08 7.67
N ILE A 5 -10.14 -12.08 6.94
CA ILE A 5 -9.06 -13.07 7.05
C ILE A 5 -7.85 -12.37 7.64
N VAL A 6 -7.45 -12.81 8.83
CA VAL A 6 -6.33 -12.24 9.59
C VAL A 6 -5.37 -13.33 10.02
N GLY A 7 -4.09 -12.99 10.13
CA GLY A 7 -3.05 -13.92 10.57
C GLY A 7 -3.05 -13.97 12.09
N ALA A 8 -3.09 -15.16 12.67
CA ALA A 8 -3.08 -15.31 14.13
C ALA A 8 -1.67 -15.28 14.74
N CYS A 9 -0.62 -15.32 13.91
CA CYS A 9 0.76 -15.42 14.34
C CYS A 9 1.62 -14.33 13.67
N TRP A 10 2.66 -14.72 12.93
CA TRP A 10 3.70 -13.83 12.43
C TRP A 10 3.56 -13.43 10.96
N GLY A 11 2.56 -13.95 10.23
CA GLY A 11 2.27 -13.52 8.87
C GLY A 11 2.34 -14.59 7.78
N ASP A 12 2.96 -15.74 8.03
CA ASP A 12 3.15 -16.82 7.05
C ASP A 12 2.19 -18.00 7.25
N GLU A 13 0.96 -17.74 7.69
CA GLU A 13 -0.03 -18.78 8.01
C GLU A 13 -0.78 -19.32 6.77
N GLY A 14 -0.38 -18.94 5.57
CA GLY A 14 -1.05 -19.36 4.33
C GLY A 14 -2.38 -18.63 4.06
N LYS A 15 -2.58 -17.43 4.62
CA LYS A 15 -3.79 -16.61 4.43
C LYS A 15 -4.20 -16.47 2.96
N GLY A 16 -3.26 -16.20 2.07
CA GLY A 16 -3.55 -15.98 0.65
C GLY A 16 -4.32 -17.14 0.01
N LYS A 17 -4.06 -18.39 0.41
CA LYS A 17 -4.81 -19.56 -0.08
C LYS A 17 -6.25 -19.59 0.42
N ILE A 18 -6.47 -19.22 1.68
CA ILE A 18 -7.83 -19.15 2.26
C ILE A 18 -8.58 -17.96 1.66
N THR A 19 -7.90 -16.82 1.49
CA THR A 19 -8.45 -15.64 0.84
C THR A 19 -8.85 -15.96 -0.60
N ASP A 20 -8.00 -16.61 -1.39
CA ASP A 20 -8.29 -17.02 -2.77
C ASP A 20 -9.55 -17.90 -2.83
N MET A 21 -9.62 -18.97 -2.03
CA MET A 21 -10.81 -19.82 -1.94
C MET A 21 -12.09 -19.03 -1.60
N LEU A 22 -12.04 -18.13 -0.63
CA LEU A 22 -13.20 -17.33 -0.22
C LEU A 22 -13.51 -16.19 -1.20
N SER A 23 -12.55 -15.82 -2.06
CA SER A 23 -12.74 -14.78 -3.07
C SER A 23 -13.64 -15.25 -4.19
N GLU A 24 -13.67 -16.55 -4.49
CA GLU A 24 -14.57 -17.14 -5.49
C GLU A 24 -16.04 -16.79 -5.21
N GLU A 25 -16.45 -16.75 -3.94
CA GLU A 25 -17.82 -16.40 -3.50
C GLU A 25 -18.02 -14.92 -3.16
N SER A 26 -16.97 -14.10 -3.29
CA SER A 26 -16.97 -12.70 -2.84
C SER A 26 -17.16 -11.71 -4.00
N ASP A 27 -18.15 -10.83 -3.89
CA ASP A 27 -18.34 -9.71 -4.83
C ASP A 27 -17.18 -8.72 -4.76
N ILE A 28 -16.63 -8.50 -3.55
CA ILE A 28 -15.61 -7.48 -3.27
C ILE A 28 -14.54 -8.09 -2.36
N ILE A 29 -13.28 -7.85 -2.71
CA ILE A 29 -12.13 -8.09 -1.84
C ILE A 29 -11.38 -6.78 -1.58
N ILE A 30 -10.98 -6.54 -0.34
CA ILE A 30 -10.30 -5.31 0.06
C ILE A 30 -9.05 -5.61 0.89
N ARG A 31 -7.94 -5.01 0.47
CA ARG A 31 -6.73 -4.85 1.28
C ARG A 31 -6.88 -3.59 2.12
N PHE A 32 -6.84 -3.71 3.44
CA PHE A 32 -7.17 -2.61 4.35
C PHE A 32 -5.99 -2.06 5.14
N GLN A 33 -4.83 -2.72 5.15
CA GLN A 33 -3.62 -2.27 5.84
C GLN A 33 -2.36 -2.81 5.14
N GLY A 34 -1.20 -2.36 5.63
CA GLY A 34 0.11 -2.83 5.21
C GLY A 34 0.53 -2.19 3.90
N GLY A 35 1.35 -2.84 3.08
CA GLY A 35 1.82 -2.31 1.81
C GLY A 35 2.43 -3.38 0.91
N ALA A 36 3.44 -3.04 0.11
CA ALA A 36 4.14 -4.00 -0.74
C ALA A 36 5.23 -4.82 0.03
N ASN A 37 5.23 -4.80 1.36
CA ASN A 37 6.25 -5.39 2.23
C ASN A 37 6.03 -6.88 2.57
N ALA A 38 4.85 -7.40 2.34
CA ALA A 38 4.59 -8.83 2.36
C ALA A 38 3.91 -9.24 1.07
N GLY A 39 4.05 -10.51 0.72
CA GLY A 39 3.37 -11.07 -0.43
C GLY A 39 2.85 -12.46 -0.15
N HIS A 40 1.97 -12.92 -1.01
CA HIS A 40 1.48 -14.28 -1.00
C HIS A 40 1.54 -14.84 -2.42
N THR A 41 1.79 -16.14 -2.52
CA THR A 41 1.81 -16.80 -3.82
C THR A 41 0.44 -17.41 -4.10
N ILE A 42 -0.16 -17.05 -5.23
CA ILE A 42 -1.35 -17.70 -5.78
C ILE A 42 -0.94 -18.65 -6.90
N ILE A 43 -1.53 -19.84 -6.93
CA ILE A 43 -1.37 -20.82 -7.99
C ILE A 43 -2.76 -21.12 -8.52
N ASN A 44 -3.01 -20.72 -9.76
CA ASN A 44 -4.27 -20.91 -10.46
C ASN A 44 -4.03 -21.33 -11.92
N ASP A 45 -5.09 -21.32 -12.74
CA ASP A 45 -5.03 -21.74 -14.14
C ASP A 45 -4.12 -20.84 -15.02
N TYR A 46 -3.85 -19.60 -14.60
CA TYR A 46 -2.90 -18.69 -15.26
C TYR A 46 -1.44 -18.92 -14.81
N GLY A 47 -1.23 -19.82 -13.84
CA GLY A 47 0.07 -20.20 -13.31
C GLY A 47 0.35 -19.68 -11.89
N LYS A 48 1.63 -19.53 -11.56
CA LYS A 48 2.11 -19.08 -10.25
C LYS A 48 2.37 -17.58 -10.23
N PHE A 49 1.75 -16.82 -9.33
CA PHE A 49 1.92 -15.37 -9.20
C PHE A 49 2.29 -15.01 -7.76
N ALA A 50 3.24 -14.10 -7.60
CA ALA A 50 3.56 -13.50 -6.30
C ALA A 50 2.87 -12.15 -6.21
N LEU A 51 1.81 -12.06 -5.41
CA LEU A 51 1.08 -10.82 -5.19
C LEU A 51 1.58 -10.12 -3.92
N HIS A 52 1.66 -8.80 -3.96
CA HIS A 52 2.15 -7.95 -2.88
C HIS A 52 1.10 -6.94 -2.45
N THR A 53 0.63 -6.10 -3.38
CA THR A 53 -0.38 -5.07 -3.12
C THR A 53 -1.75 -5.52 -3.57
N LEU A 54 -1.83 -6.26 -4.68
CA LEU A 54 -3.10 -6.78 -5.15
C LEU A 54 -3.69 -7.77 -4.15
N PRO A 55 -5.02 -7.74 -3.95
CA PRO A 55 -5.70 -8.77 -3.18
C PRO A 55 -5.65 -10.14 -3.88
N SER A 56 -5.72 -11.25 -3.14
CA SER A 56 -5.66 -12.61 -3.70
C SER A 56 -6.74 -12.88 -4.75
N GLY A 57 -7.93 -12.32 -4.55
CA GLY A 57 -9.10 -12.50 -5.42
C GLY A 57 -9.05 -11.76 -6.75
N VAL A 58 -7.92 -11.13 -7.11
CA VAL A 58 -7.79 -10.32 -8.33
C VAL A 58 -8.00 -11.11 -9.63
N PHE A 59 -7.91 -12.43 -9.59
CA PHE A 59 -8.06 -13.32 -10.75
C PHE A 59 -9.52 -13.63 -11.12
N TYR A 60 -10.48 -13.23 -10.28
CA TYR A 60 -11.90 -13.50 -10.52
C TYR A 60 -12.57 -12.31 -11.21
N ASP A 61 -13.08 -12.52 -12.42
CA ASP A 61 -13.69 -11.47 -13.24
C ASP A 61 -14.93 -10.81 -12.61
N HIS A 62 -15.66 -11.53 -11.75
CA HIS A 62 -16.84 -10.98 -11.05
C HIS A 62 -16.45 -10.13 -9.83
N THR A 63 -15.28 -10.39 -9.24
CA THR A 63 -14.83 -9.76 -7.99
C THR A 63 -14.20 -8.39 -8.24
N THR A 64 -14.56 -7.40 -7.43
CA THR A 64 -13.90 -6.09 -7.42
C THR A 64 -12.80 -6.07 -6.36
N SER A 65 -11.56 -5.84 -6.79
CA SER A 65 -10.39 -5.69 -5.92
C SER A 65 -10.22 -4.24 -5.48
N ILE A 66 -10.12 -4.00 -4.17
CA ILE A 66 -10.02 -2.66 -3.59
C ILE A 66 -8.72 -2.50 -2.81
N ILE A 67 -8.02 -1.40 -3.06
CA ILE A 67 -6.94 -0.91 -2.22
C ILE A 67 -7.48 0.16 -1.28
N GLY A 68 -7.64 -0.20 -0.01
CA GLY A 68 -8.23 0.64 1.03
C GLY A 68 -7.30 1.74 1.55
N ASN A 69 -7.88 2.72 2.24
CA ASN A 69 -7.17 3.91 2.76
C ASN A 69 -6.15 3.60 3.88
N GLY A 70 -6.16 2.41 4.45
CA GLY A 70 -5.19 1.98 5.46
C GLY A 70 -3.87 1.48 4.85
N VAL A 71 -3.84 1.17 3.56
CA VAL A 71 -2.66 0.66 2.84
C VAL A 71 -1.63 1.77 2.57
N ALA A 72 -0.36 1.44 2.77
CA ALA A 72 0.81 2.12 2.24
C ALA A 72 0.92 1.87 0.73
N LEU A 73 0.28 2.75 -0.04
CA LEU A 73 0.11 2.57 -1.48
C LEU A 73 1.39 2.93 -2.24
N ASP A 74 2.13 1.92 -2.69
CA ASP A 74 3.21 2.06 -3.66
C ASP A 74 2.63 1.96 -5.07
N ILE A 75 2.34 3.13 -5.68
CA ILE A 75 1.67 3.23 -6.99
C ILE A 75 2.45 2.48 -8.09
N PRO A 76 3.78 2.72 -8.28
CA PRO A 76 4.54 1.98 -9.27
C PRO A 76 4.49 0.47 -9.08
N LYS A 77 4.63 -0.03 -7.84
CA LYS A 77 4.58 -1.48 -7.59
C LYS A 77 3.21 -2.06 -7.89
N LEU A 78 2.11 -1.41 -7.47
CA LEU A 78 0.76 -1.87 -7.76
C LEU A 78 0.53 -2.02 -9.27
N PHE A 79 0.88 -1.00 -10.06
CA PHE A 79 0.64 -1.04 -11.51
C PHE A 79 1.59 -1.94 -12.27
N ASN A 80 2.83 -2.12 -11.79
CA ASN A 80 3.72 -3.17 -12.30
C ASN A 80 3.15 -4.57 -12.03
N GLU A 81 2.59 -4.79 -10.85
CA GLU A 81 1.94 -6.05 -10.47
C GLU A 81 0.71 -6.35 -11.35
N ILE A 82 -0.13 -5.33 -11.61
CA ILE A 82 -1.27 -5.43 -12.55
C ILE A 82 -0.78 -5.77 -13.96
N LYS A 83 0.26 -5.08 -14.43
CA LYS A 83 0.85 -5.33 -15.74
C LYS A 83 1.38 -6.76 -15.85
N GLU A 84 2.06 -7.26 -14.81
CA GLU A 84 2.62 -8.62 -14.80
C GLU A 84 1.54 -9.69 -14.93
N ILE A 85 0.41 -9.55 -14.22
CA ILE A 85 -0.68 -10.53 -14.33
C ILE A 85 -1.35 -10.47 -15.71
N VAL A 86 -1.56 -9.27 -16.25
CA VAL A 86 -2.20 -9.07 -17.57
C VAL A 86 -1.31 -9.58 -18.71
N ASP A 87 -0.01 -9.31 -18.67
CA ASP A 87 0.97 -9.81 -19.66
C ASP A 87 1.01 -11.35 -19.71
N ARG A 88 0.58 -12.00 -18.63
CA ARG A 88 0.50 -13.47 -18.50
C ARG A 88 -0.87 -14.04 -18.83
N GLY A 89 -1.78 -13.24 -19.36
CA GLY A 89 -3.06 -13.67 -19.89
C GLY A 89 -4.24 -13.57 -18.90
N VAL A 90 -4.04 -12.99 -17.72
CA VAL A 90 -5.14 -12.67 -16.81
C VAL A 90 -5.95 -11.50 -17.43
N PRO A 91 -7.29 -11.59 -17.52
CA PRO A 91 -8.12 -10.47 -17.94
C PRO A 91 -7.87 -9.22 -17.09
N MET A 92 -8.10 -8.03 -17.66
CA MET A 92 -7.91 -6.79 -16.91
C MET A 92 -8.80 -6.78 -15.66
N PRO A 93 -8.23 -6.78 -14.45
CA PRO A 93 -9.01 -6.91 -13.22
C PRO A 93 -9.80 -5.65 -12.91
N LYS A 94 -10.92 -5.82 -12.20
CA LYS A 94 -11.71 -4.70 -11.65
C LYS A 94 -11.02 -4.16 -10.40
N ILE A 95 -10.36 -3.02 -10.52
CA ILE A 95 -9.58 -2.42 -9.43
C ILE A 95 -10.15 -1.06 -9.06
N LEU A 96 -10.28 -0.82 -7.75
CA LEU A 96 -10.58 0.48 -7.17
C LEU A 96 -9.49 0.85 -6.15
N VAL A 97 -9.06 2.10 -6.18
CA VAL A 97 -8.10 2.67 -5.24
C VAL A 97 -8.79 3.77 -4.46
N SER A 98 -8.69 3.73 -3.13
CA SER A 98 -9.24 4.79 -2.29
C SER A 98 -8.54 6.11 -2.56
N ASP A 99 -9.33 7.14 -2.84
CA ASP A 99 -8.92 8.55 -2.84
C ASP A 99 -8.17 8.97 -1.56
N ARG A 100 -8.50 8.37 -0.42
CA ARG A 100 -7.87 8.61 0.89
C ARG A 100 -6.66 7.72 1.19
N ALA A 101 -6.30 6.78 0.32
CA ALA A 101 -5.04 6.06 0.46
C ALA A 101 -3.87 7.05 0.38
N GLN A 102 -2.85 6.85 1.21
CA GLN A 102 -1.64 7.65 1.15
C GLN A 102 -0.56 6.92 0.37
N MET A 103 0.25 7.69 -0.34
CA MET A 103 1.26 7.17 -1.26
C MET A 103 2.62 6.96 -0.58
N VAL A 104 3.24 5.82 -0.88
CA VAL A 104 4.65 5.58 -0.59
C VAL A 104 5.48 6.35 -1.60
N MET A 105 6.12 7.43 -1.15
CA MET A 105 7.05 8.22 -1.95
C MET A 105 8.43 7.56 -2.03
N PRO A 106 9.22 7.81 -3.10
CA PRO A 106 10.57 7.26 -3.24
C PRO A 106 11.50 7.59 -2.05
N TYR A 107 11.33 8.77 -1.45
CA TYR A 107 12.11 9.13 -0.28
C TYR A 107 11.77 8.28 0.95
N HIS A 108 10.59 7.67 1.07
CA HIS A 108 10.33 6.75 2.19
C HIS A 108 11.25 5.53 2.13
N VAL A 109 11.49 4.99 0.94
CA VAL A 109 12.43 3.89 0.73
C VAL A 109 13.84 4.31 1.13
N LEU A 110 14.28 5.50 0.68
CA LEU A 110 15.59 6.04 1.05
C LEU A 110 15.74 6.23 2.56
N PHE A 111 14.73 6.79 3.23
CA PHE A 111 14.76 6.98 4.68
C PHE A 111 14.81 5.65 5.45
N ASP A 112 14.15 4.62 4.96
CA ASP A 112 14.18 3.27 5.52
C ASP A 112 15.59 2.66 5.39
N GLU A 113 16.21 2.80 4.22
CA GLU A 113 17.59 2.37 3.98
C GLU A 113 18.61 3.13 4.83
N TYR A 114 18.49 4.45 4.92
CA TYR A 114 19.42 5.29 5.65
C TYR A 114 19.32 5.10 7.16
N GLU A 115 18.13 4.80 7.68
CA GLU A 115 17.96 4.51 9.10
C GLU A 115 18.59 3.15 9.47
N GLU A 116 18.39 2.11 8.65
CA GLU A 116 19.07 0.82 8.85
C GLU A 116 20.60 0.95 8.73
N GLU A 117 21.10 1.75 7.77
CA GLU A 117 22.53 2.07 7.64
C GLU A 117 23.07 2.75 8.91
N ARG A 118 22.34 3.74 9.44
CA ARG A 118 22.71 4.48 10.65
C ARG A 118 22.72 3.60 11.90
N LEU A 119 21.79 2.66 12.00
CA LEU A 119 21.67 1.74 13.14
C LEU A 119 22.73 0.64 13.14
N ALA A 120 23.32 0.31 11.98
CA ALA A 120 24.35 -0.70 11.81
C ALA A 120 23.97 -2.03 12.51
N GLY A 121 24.72 -2.46 13.52
CA GLY A 121 24.46 -3.71 14.26
C GLY A 121 23.20 -3.71 15.15
N LYS A 122 22.42 -2.62 15.16
CA LYS A 122 21.16 -2.47 15.91
C LYS A 122 19.94 -2.31 14.99
N SER A 123 20.05 -2.76 13.74
CA SER A 123 18.98 -2.72 12.74
C SER A 123 17.72 -3.46 13.21
N PHE A 124 16.57 -3.01 12.74
CA PHE A 124 15.28 -3.67 13.01
C PHE A 124 14.96 -4.77 11.99
N GLY A 125 15.77 -4.90 10.93
CA GLY A 125 15.56 -5.90 9.87
C GLY A 125 14.45 -5.48 8.93
N SER A 126 14.44 -4.19 8.54
CA SER A 126 13.44 -3.65 7.64
C SER A 126 13.53 -4.31 6.26
N THR A 127 12.38 -4.43 5.58
CA THR A 127 12.33 -4.87 4.18
C THR A 127 12.84 -3.81 3.21
N LYS A 128 13.18 -2.61 3.70
CA LYS A 128 13.60 -1.45 2.89
C LYS A 128 12.54 -1.09 1.85
N SER A 129 11.27 -1.20 2.24
CA SER A 129 10.12 -0.90 1.39
C SER A 129 9.49 0.46 1.70
N GLY A 130 10.05 1.21 2.67
CA GLY A 130 9.56 2.53 3.05
C GLY A 130 8.35 2.52 3.99
N ILE A 131 7.98 1.37 4.56
CA ILE A 131 6.75 1.23 5.36
C ILE A 131 6.80 2.05 6.64
N ALA A 132 7.87 1.93 7.42
CA ALA A 132 7.98 2.67 8.68
C ALA A 132 8.05 4.20 8.46
N PRO A 133 8.88 4.73 7.54
CA PRO A 133 8.86 6.16 7.21
C PRO A 133 7.50 6.62 6.67
N PHE A 134 6.82 5.81 5.85
CA PHE A 134 5.49 6.12 5.35
C PHE A 134 4.46 6.26 6.47
N TYR A 135 4.35 5.27 7.37
CA TYR A 135 3.39 5.33 8.46
C TYR A 135 3.73 6.45 9.45
N SER A 136 5.01 6.74 9.66
CA SER A 136 5.45 7.93 10.40
C SER A 136 4.88 9.20 9.80
N ASP A 137 4.99 9.39 8.48
CA ASP A 137 4.48 10.57 7.78
C ASP A 137 2.95 10.65 7.79
N LYS A 138 2.27 9.50 7.72
CA LYS A 138 0.82 9.41 7.86
C LYS A 138 0.35 9.92 9.21
N TYR A 139 0.97 9.48 10.30
CA TYR A 139 0.61 9.90 11.66
C TYR A 139 1.12 11.30 12.01
N ALA A 140 2.24 11.74 11.42
CA ALA A 140 2.73 13.11 11.49
C ALA A 140 1.93 14.10 10.61
N LYS A 141 0.97 13.60 9.80
CA LYS A 141 0.09 14.38 8.92
C LYS A 141 0.84 15.12 7.80
N ILE A 142 1.93 14.53 7.33
CA ILE A 142 2.77 15.08 6.26
C ILE A 142 2.81 14.19 5.00
N GLY A 143 2.23 12.98 5.04
CA GLY A 143 2.07 12.12 3.87
C GLY A 143 1.09 12.68 2.83
N PHE A 144 1.15 12.18 1.59
CA PHE A 144 0.32 12.62 0.46
C PHE A 144 -0.81 11.63 0.18
N GLN A 145 -2.06 12.09 0.19
CA GLN A 145 -3.22 11.28 -0.23
C GLN A 145 -3.39 11.27 -1.75
N VAL A 146 -4.01 10.22 -2.29
CA VAL A 146 -4.32 10.11 -3.73
C VAL A 146 -5.21 11.26 -4.20
N SER A 147 -6.19 11.69 -3.39
CA SER A 147 -7.08 12.81 -3.71
C SER A 147 -6.33 14.12 -3.98
N GLU A 148 -5.19 14.32 -3.32
CA GLU A 148 -4.39 15.56 -3.45
C GLU A 148 -3.66 15.66 -4.79
N LEU A 149 -3.55 14.56 -5.54
CA LEU A 149 -3.04 14.59 -6.92
C LEU A 149 -3.94 15.42 -7.86
N PHE A 150 -5.18 15.67 -7.44
CA PHE A 150 -6.18 16.40 -8.22
C PHE A 150 -6.31 17.87 -7.80
N ASP A 151 -5.57 18.31 -6.79
CA ASP A 151 -5.47 19.72 -6.43
C ASP A 151 -4.70 20.52 -7.48
N ASP A 152 -4.78 21.85 -7.41
CA ASP A 152 -4.02 22.73 -8.27
C ASP A 152 -2.50 22.65 -7.98
N GLU A 153 -1.69 22.95 -8.99
CA GLU A 153 -0.23 22.85 -8.89
C GLU A 153 0.36 23.68 -7.74
N ALA A 154 -0.19 24.86 -7.46
CA ALA A 154 0.33 25.72 -6.39
C ALA A 154 0.12 25.06 -5.02
N THR A 155 -1.08 24.52 -4.76
CA THR A 155 -1.40 23.78 -3.53
C THR A 155 -0.48 22.56 -3.35
N ILE A 156 -0.26 21.79 -4.42
CA ILE A 156 0.64 20.61 -4.38
C ILE A 156 2.07 21.05 -4.04
N ARG A 157 2.60 22.07 -4.72
CA ARG A 157 3.96 22.57 -4.50
C ARG A 157 4.18 23.14 -3.10
N GLU A 158 3.22 23.91 -2.57
CA GLU A 158 3.28 24.44 -1.21
C GLU A 158 3.39 23.31 -0.18
N LYS A 159 2.58 22.24 -0.35
CA LYS A 159 2.68 21.06 0.51
C LYS A 159 4.05 20.39 0.38
N ILE A 160 4.56 20.19 -0.84
CA ILE A 160 5.88 19.59 -1.06
C ILE A 160 6.96 20.37 -0.32
N GLU A 161 7.01 21.69 -0.49
CA GLU A 161 7.99 22.56 0.17
C GLU A 161 7.98 22.38 1.69
N ARG A 162 6.78 22.37 2.29
CA ARG A 162 6.61 22.14 3.74
C ARG A 162 7.12 20.77 4.18
N VAL A 163 6.82 19.71 3.42
CA VAL A 163 7.23 18.33 3.75
C VAL A 163 8.75 18.17 3.62
N ILE A 164 9.32 18.59 2.48
CA ILE A 164 10.75 18.39 2.23
C ILE A 164 11.64 19.24 3.13
N LEU A 165 11.15 20.37 3.67
CA LEU A 165 11.89 21.18 4.65
C LEU A 165 12.36 20.32 5.83
N GLN A 166 11.44 19.58 6.45
CA GLN A 166 11.76 18.73 7.60
C GLN A 166 12.62 17.53 7.20
N LYS A 167 12.36 16.94 6.03
CA LYS A 167 13.14 15.80 5.51
C LYS A 167 14.58 16.19 5.17
N ASN A 168 14.79 17.36 4.55
CA ASN A 168 16.11 17.84 4.17
C ASN A 168 17.00 18.14 5.38
N VAL A 169 16.42 18.62 6.50
CA VAL A 169 17.16 18.76 7.77
C VAL A 169 17.72 17.40 8.23
N LEU A 170 16.92 16.33 8.16
CA LEU A 170 17.37 14.99 8.52
C LEU A 170 18.41 14.46 7.51
N LEU A 171 18.19 14.65 6.21
CA LEU A 171 19.13 14.22 5.17
C LEU A 171 20.50 14.91 5.32
N GLU A 172 20.53 16.21 5.58
CA GLU A 172 21.76 16.99 5.72
C GLU A 172 22.50 16.69 7.03
N HIS A 173 21.78 16.71 8.15
CA HIS A 173 22.42 16.73 9.46
C HIS A 173 22.55 15.34 10.09
N LEU A 174 21.57 14.46 9.89
CA LEU A 174 21.57 13.12 10.48
C LEU A 174 22.16 12.07 9.52
N TYR A 175 21.64 11.97 8.30
CA TYR A 175 22.01 10.89 7.38
C TYR A 175 23.21 11.20 6.48
N LYS A 176 23.55 12.48 6.29
CA LYS A 176 24.59 12.96 5.37
C LYS A 176 24.35 12.51 3.92
N LYS A 177 23.13 12.70 3.42
CA LYS A 177 22.66 12.26 2.09
C LYS A 177 22.18 13.45 1.24
N PRO A 178 22.04 13.28 -0.09
CA PRO A 178 21.52 14.34 -0.97
C PRO A 178 20.14 14.83 -0.56
N LEU A 179 19.89 16.13 -0.77
CA LEU A 179 18.62 16.78 -0.45
C LEU A 179 17.56 16.49 -1.53
N LEU A 180 16.30 16.46 -1.10
CA LEU A 180 15.14 16.40 -1.97
C LEU A 180 14.89 17.79 -2.59
N LYS A 181 14.39 17.80 -3.82
CA LYS A 181 14.00 19.02 -4.55
C LYS A 181 12.50 19.01 -4.83
N VAL A 182 11.88 20.18 -4.80
CA VAL A 182 10.43 20.33 -5.03
C VAL A 182 10.02 19.76 -6.39
N ASP A 183 10.76 20.12 -7.44
CA ASP A 183 10.43 19.70 -8.82
C ASP A 183 10.50 18.19 -9.00
N ASP A 184 11.47 17.51 -8.39
CA ASP A 184 11.61 16.06 -8.50
C ASP A 184 10.42 15.33 -7.85
N ILE A 185 9.97 15.82 -6.69
CA ILE A 185 8.79 15.28 -5.99
C ILE A 185 7.51 15.59 -6.77
N TYR A 186 7.37 16.81 -7.30
CA TYR A 186 6.22 17.20 -8.08
C TYR A 186 6.08 16.33 -9.35
N ASN A 187 7.18 16.15 -10.08
CA ASN A 187 7.20 15.29 -11.27
C ASN A 187 6.78 13.85 -10.94
N THR A 188 7.30 13.31 -9.83
CA THR A 188 6.92 11.97 -9.34
C THR A 188 5.40 11.88 -9.06
N LEU A 189 4.82 12.88 -8.39
CA LEU A 189 3.37 12.91 -8.12
C LEU A 189 2.55 12.98 -9.42
N MET A 190 3.01 13.73 -10.41
CA MET A 190 2.32 13.82 -11.71
C MET A 190 2.41 12.52 -12.51
N GLU A 191 3.51 11.77 -12.40
CA GLU A 191 3.61 10.42 -12.95
C GLU A 191 2.61 9.48 -12.25
N TYR A 192 2.55 9.53 -10.92
CA TYR A 192 1.62 8.73 -10.13
C TYR A 192 0.17 9.02 -10.47
N LYS A 193 -0.20 10.30 -10.66
CA LYS A 193 -1.53 10.72 -11.08
C LYS A 193 -1.96 10.02 -12.37
N LYS A 194 -1.13 10.04 -13.41
CA LYS A 194 -1.42 9.41 -14.71
C LYS A 194 -1.70 7.91 -14.58
N MET A 195 -1.03 7.24 -13.64
CA MET A 195 -1.19 5.80 -13.41
C MET A 195 -2.48 5.49 -12.65
N VAL A 196 -2.75 6.24 -11.57
CA VAL A 196 -3.82 5.92 -10.63
C VAL A 196 -5.19 6.48 -11.02
N GLU A 197 -5.23 7.59 -11.76
CA GLU A 197 -6.44 8.34 -12.11
C GLU A 197 -7.63 7.48 -12.58
N PRO A 198 -7.47 6.46 -13.45
CA PRO A 198 -8.60 5.64 -13.91
C PRO A 198 -9.24 4.76 -12.82
N TYR A 199 -8.58 4.58 -11.67
CA TYR A 199 -8.95 3.62 -10.64
C TYR A 199 -9.41 4.29 -9.34
N VAL A 200 -9.28 5.61 -9.23
CA VAL A 200 -9.58 6.35 -7.99
C VAL A 200 -11.08 6.44 -7.77
N CYS A 201 -11.54 6.14 -6.55
CA CYS A 201 -12.91 6.43 -6.14
C CYS A 201 -13.02 6.68 -4.62
N ASP A 202 -14.18 7.22 -4.20
CA ASP A 202 -14.58 7.20 -2.79
C ASP A 202 -14.97 5.77 -2.39
N VAL A 203 -13.97 5.02 -1.94
CA VAL A 203 -14.13 3.63 -1.48
C VAL A 203 -15.09 3.54 -0.29
N SER A 204 -15.15 4.56 0.57
CA SER A 204 -16.05 4.54 1.72
C SER A 204 -17.52 4.60 1.27
N ALA A 205 -17.84 5.48 0.32
CA ALA A 205 -19.17 5.57 -0.26
C ALA A 205 -19.52 4.31 -1.06
N PHE A 206 -18.58 3.80 -1.85
CA PHE A 206 -18.75 2.55 -2.61
C PHE A 206 -19.09 1.37 -1.70
N LEU A 207 -18.32 1.15 -0.63
CA LEU A 207 -18.55 0.08 0.33
C LEU A 207 -19.86 0.25 1.09
N ALA A 208 -20.21 1.48 1.49
CA ALA A 208 -21.47 1.76 2.16
C ALA A 208 -22.68 1.39 1.28
N GLN A 209 -22.59 1.63 -0.03
CA GLN A 209 -23.63 1.22 -0.97
C GLN A 209 -23.64 -0.30 -1.18
N ALA A 210 -22.47 -0.92 -1.36
CA ALA A 210 -22.36 -2.37 -1.52
C ALA A 210 -22.95 -3.15 -0.34
N ILE A 211 -22.77 -2.65 0.89
CA ILE A 211 -23.38 -3.24 2.09
C ILE A 211 -24.91 -3.18 2.03
N LYS A 212 -25.49 -2.04 1.60
CA LYS A 212 -26.95 -1.90 1.43
C LYS A 212 -27.49 -2.85 0.35
N ASP A 213 -26.70 -3.08 -0.70
CA ASP A 213 -27.02 -3.99 -1.79
C ASP A 213 -26.75 -5.47 -1.44
N ASN A 214 -26.48 -5.78 -0.17
CA ASN A 214 -26.21 -7.11 0.36
C ASN A 214 -25.02 -7.85 -0.28
N LYS A 215 -24.06 -7.10 -0.83
CA LYS A 215 -22.83 -7.67 -1.42
C LYS A 215 -22.00 -8.46 -0.40
N THR A 216 -21.28 -9.46 -0.87
CA THR A 216 -20.30 -10.22 -0.07
C THR A 216 -18.95 -9.51 -0.12
N ILE A 217 -18.41 -9.15 1.05
CA ILE A 217 -17.17 -8.39 1.19
C ILE A 217 -16.17 -9.20 2.01
N LEU A 218 -14.97 -9.40 1.44
CA LEU A 218 -13.85 -10.08 2.08
C LEU A 218 -12.73 -9.08 2.39
N LEU A 219 -12.39 -8.93 3.67
CA LEU A 219 -11.26 -8.14 4.13
C LEU A 219 -10.02 -9.06 4.17
N GLU A 220 -9.01 -8.72 3.38
CA GLU A 220 -7.73 -9.44 3.35
C GLU A 220 -6.70 -8.72 4.23
N GLY A 221 -6.36 -9.33 5.36
CA GLY A 221 -5.30 -8.85 6.25
C GLY A 221 -3.91 -9.28 5.77
N GLN A 222 -2.97 -8.36 5.85
CA GLN A 222 -1.55 -8.63 5.60
C GLN A 222 -0.83 -8.95 6.93
N LEU A 223 0.24 -9.76 6.89
CA LEU A 223 0.98 -10.19 8.08
C LEU A 223 0.07 -10.86 9.14
N GLY A 224 0.48 -10.90 10.40
CA GLY A 224 -0.27 -11.53 11.48
C GLY A 224 -0.27 -10.68 12.74
N SER A 225 -1.15 -11.01 13.68
CA SER A 225 -1.40 -10.25 14.91
C SER A 225 -0.16 -10.06 15.79
N LEU A 226 0.84 -10.95 15.74
CA LEU A 226 2.08 -10.79 16.50
C LEU A 226 3.07 -9.79 15.87
N LYS A 227 2.78 -9.32 14.65
CA LYS A 227 3.47 -8.22 13.98
C LYS A 227 2.75 -6.88 14.14
N ASP A 228 1.60 -6.83 14.81
CA ASP A 228 0.86 -5.61 15.09
C ASP A 228 1.72 -4.63 15.93
N PRO A 229 1.69 -3.31 15.65
CA PRO A 229 2.51 -2.33 16.35
C PRO A 229 2.18 -2.18 17.85
N ASP A 230 0.95 -2.50 18.26
CA ASP A 230 0.45 -2.35 19.63
C ASP A 230 0.39 -3.69 20.37
N HIS A 231 0.02 -4.77 19.67
CA HIS A 231 -0.24 -6.08 20.25
C HIS A 231 0.87 -7.12 20.00
N GLY A 232 1.83 -6.80 19.12
CA GLY A 232 2.98 -7.65 18.81
C GLY A 232 4.16 -7.51 19.78
N ILE A 233 5.29 -8.13 19.42
CA ILE A 233 6.54 -8.02 20.21
C ILE A 233 7.30 -6.76 19.80
N TYR A 234 6.87 -5.60 20.31
CA TYR A 234 7.52 -4.31 20.04
C TYR A 234 8.99 -4.29 20.54
N PRO A 235 9.95 -3.71 19.79
CA PRO A 235 9.81 -2.99 18.52
C PRO A 235 9.92 -3.88 17.26
N MET A 236 9.92 -5.22 17.37
CA MET A 236 10.16 -6.17 16.27
C MET A 236 8.88 -6.48 15.45
N VAL A 237 8.10 -5.42 15.17
CA VAL A 237 6.75 -5.41 14.60
C VAL A 237 6.73 -4.65 13.27
N THR A 238 5.62 -4.70 12.53
CA THR A 238 5.38 -3.77 11.41
C THR A 238 4.87 -2.43 11.94
N SER A 239 4.56 -1.49 11.04
CA SER A 239 4.02 -0.17 11.39
C SER A 239 2.53 -0.02 11.11
N SER A 240 1.80 -1.14 10.98
CA SER A 240 0.40 -1.21 10.52
C SER A 240 -0.40 -2.33 11.16
#